data_AF-G4CES4-F1
#
_entry.id   AF-G4CES4-F1
#
_cell.length_a   1.000
_cell.length_b   1.000
_cell.length_c   1.000
_cell.angle_alpha   90.00
_cell.angle_beta   90.00
_cell.angle_gamma   90.00
#
_symmetry.space_group_name_H-M   'P 1'
#
loop_
_entity.id
_entity.type
_entity.pdbx_description
1 polymer ?
#
loop_
_entity_poly.entity_id
_entity_poly.type
_entity_poly.pdbx_seq_one_letter_code
_entity_poly.pdbx_strand_id
1 'polypeptide(L)'
;MEKNIFSQKRVKISAGFTLVEMMIVLAIIGILAAIALPSYSYYIERTNLATAKNELVELVAEMRQRKVKNLPTYSVAGLNSLINTKRTVANGNYELESNTTDGKINTFYIYLKPNRSGFTKSLYITAAGEVFECPNSAAASTKSGCTKIN
;
A
#
# COMPACT_ATOMS: atom_id res chain seq x y z
N MET A 1 -25.71 -69.56 46.46
CA MET A 1 -24.78 -68.44 46.74
C MET A 1 -24.66 -67.62 45.47
N GLU A 2 -25.56 -66.64 45.32
CA GLU A 2 -25.62 -65.71 44.18
C GLU A 2 -24.64 -64.55 44.39
N LYS A 3 -23.80 -64.24 43.40
CA LYS A 3 -22.99 -63.01 43.37
C LYS A 3 -23.52 -62.15 42.22
N ASN A 4 -24.25 -61.08 42.55
CA ASN A 4 -24.68 -60.05 41.59
C ASN A 4 -23.50 -59.13 41.25
N ILE A 5 -23.04 -59.19 40.00
CA ILE A 5 -22.05 -58.28 39.43
C ILE A 5 -22.78 -57.03 38.90
N PHE A 6 -22.77 -55.95 39.67
CA PHE A 6 -23.17 -54.63 39.18
C PHE A 6 -22.05 -54.05 38.31
N SER A 7 -22.17 -54.21 37.00
CA SER A 7 -21.34 -53.57 35.99
C SER A 7 -21.63 -52.07 35.95
N GLN A 8 -20.77 -51.27 36.58
CA GLN A 8 -20.83 -49.81 36.57
C GLN A 8 -20.52 -49.27 35.17
N LYS A 9 -21.58 -48.93 34.43
CA LYS A 9 -21.50 -48.30 33.11
C LYS A 9 -21.04 -46.84 33.31
N ARG A 10 -19.76 -46.53 33.09
CA ARG A 10 -19.27 -45.14 33.15
C ARG A 10 -20.00 -44.30 32.09
N VAL A 11 -20.75 -43.29 32.54
CA VAL A 11 -21.36 -42.28 31.67
C VAL A 11 -20.22 -41.46 31.06
N LYS A 12 -20.01 -41.57 29.74
CA LYS A 12 -19.17 -40.62 29.02
C LYS A 12 -19.95 -39.31 28.91
N ILE A 13 -19.49 -38.29 29.62
CA ILE A 13 -19.96 -36.91 29.42
C ILE A 13 -19.42 -36.47 28.05
N SER A 14 -20.30 -36.33 27.06
CA SER A 14 -19.93 -35.71 25.78
C SER A 14 -19.71 -34.22 26.01
N ALA A 15 -18.46 -33.81 26.18
CA ALA A 15 -18.06 -32.41 26.16
C ALA A 15 -18.02 -31.93 24.70
N GLY A 16 -19.15 -31.44 24.20
CA GLY A 16 -19.27 -30.84 22.87
C GLY A 16 -19.74 -29.40 22.96
N PHE A 17 -19.26 -28.55 22.05
CA PHE A 17 -19.75 -27.18 21.88
C PHE A 17 -21.23 -27.19 21.48
N THR A 18 -22.01 -26.26 22.03
CA THR A 18 -23.43 -26.14 21.65
C THR A 18 -23.59 -25.30 20.37
N LEU A 19 -24.66 -25.54 19.61
CA LEU A 19 -24.95 -24.76 18.40
C LEU A 19 -25.20 -23.28 18.73
N VAL A 20 -25.84 -23.01 19.87
CA VAL A 20 -26.08 -21.65 20.38
C VAL A 20 -24.78 -20.93 20.71
N GLU A 21 -23.81 -21.63 21.30
CA GLU A 21 -22.50 -21.08 21.61
C GLU A 21 -21.76 -20.66 20.32
N MET A 22 -21.85 -21.47 19.27
CA MET A 22 -21.31 -21.09 17.96
C MET A 22 -22.05 -19.92 17.30
N MET A 23 -23.37 -19.79 17.47
CA MET A 23 -24.10 -18.62 16.95
C MET A 23 -23.62 -17.31 17.58
N ILE A 24 -23.38 -17.31 18.88
CA ILE A 24 -22.87 -16.13 19.59
C ILE A 24 -21.44 -15.82 19.17
N VAL A 25 -20.58 -16.84 19.06
CA VAL A 25 -19.19 -16.66 18.61
C VAL A 25 -19.13 -16.05 17.21
N LEU A 26 -19.92 -16.57 16.26
CA LEU A 26 -19.97 -16.02 14.90
C LEU A 26 -20.53 -14.60 14.86
N ALA A 27 -21.53 -14.29 15.70
CA ALA A 27 -22.06 -12.93 15.81
C ALA A 27 -20.98 -11.93 16.26
N ILE A 28 -20.18 -12.29 17.27
CA ILE A 28 -19.08 -11.45 17.76
C ILE A 28 -18.00 -11.29 16.68
N ILE A 29 -17.58 -12.39 16.04
CA ILE A 29 -16.57 -12.35 14.96
C ILE A 29 -17.05 -11.48 13.80
N GLY A 30 -18.32 -11.55 13.43
CA GLY A 30 -18.91 -10.73 12.37
C GLY A 30 -18.79 -9.23 12.65
N ILE A 31 -19.08 -8.79 13.88
CA ILE A 31 -18.95 -7.39 14.29
C ILE A 31 -17.49 -6.94 14.24
N LEU A 32 -16.57 -7.76 14.75
CA LEU A 32 -15.14 -7.44 14.73
C LEU A 32 -14.58 -7.36 13.30
N ALA A 33 -14.97 -8.30 12.43
CA ALA A 33 -14.52 -8.33 11.05
C ALA A 33 -14.96 -7.09 10.26
N ALA A 34 -16.17 -6.58 10.52
CA ALA A 34 -16.69 -5.37 9.85
C ALA A 34 -15.82 -4.13 10.08
N ILE A 35 -15.18 -4.01 11.24
CA ILE A 35 -14.29 -2.89 11.58
C ILE A 35 -12.83 -3.19 11.17
N ALA A 36 -12.38 -4.41 11.42
CA ALA A 36 -10.98 -4.80 11.22
C ALA A 36 -10.58 -4.83 9.73
N LEU A 37 -11.44 -5.32 8.85
CA LEU A 37 -11.12 -5.46 7.42
C LEU A 37 -10.79 -4.13 6.73
N PRO A 38 -11.63 -3.07 6.77
CA PRO A 38 -11.30 -1.80 6.12
C PRO A 38 -10.07 -1.13 6.76
N SER A 39 -9.93 -1.20 8.08
CA SER A 39 -8.79 -0.63 8.80
C SER A 39 -7.47 -1.29 8.39
N TYR A 40 -7.46 -2.62 8.24
CA TYR A 40 -6.26 -3.35 7.84
C TYR A 40 -5.85 -3.02 6.40
N SER A 41 -6.81 -2.90 5.47
CA SER A 41 -6.52 -2.49 4.08
C SER A 41 -5.83 -1.11 4.03
N TYR A 42 -6.32 -0.14 4.82
CA TYR A 42 -5.72 1.19 4.89
C TYR A 42 -4.32 1.19 5.48
N TYR A 43 -4.08 0.37 6.51
CA TYR A 43 -2.75 0.20 7.08
C TYR A 43 -1.75 -0.31 6.05
N ILE A 44 -2.13 -1.34 5.28
CA ILE A 44 -1.28 -1.89 4.21
C ILE A 44 -1.04 -0.86 3.10
N GLU A 45 -2.04 -0.05 2.74
CA GLU A 45 -1.85 1.04 1.78
C GLU A 45 -0.78 2.04 2.25
N ARG A 46 -0.84 2.48 3.52
CA ARG A 46 0.14 3.41 4.11
C ARG A 46 1.55 2.84 4.15
N THR A 47 1.72 1.56 4.49
CA THR A 47 3.05 0.93 4.52
C THR A 47 3.64 0.84 3.12
N ASN A 48 2.86 0.46 2.12
CA ASN A 48 3.31 0.47 0.72
C ASN A 48 3.63 1.88 0.23
N LEU A 49 2.86 2.88 0.64
CA LEU A 49 3.14 4.28 0.34
C LEU A 49 4.47 4.77 0.91
N ALA A 50 4.79 4.37 2.14
CA ALA A 50 6.07 4.70 2.75
C ALA A 50 7.24 4.07 1.99
N THR A 51 7.11 2.81 1.54
CA THR A 51 8.10 2.15 0.69
C THR A 51 8.24 2.87 -0.65
N ALA A 52 7.12 3.15 -1.33
CA ALA A 52 7.11 3.86 -2.61
C ALA A 52 7.71 5.27 -2.50
N LYS A 53 7.51 5.96 -1.36
CA LYS A 53 8.14 7.26 -1.07
C LYS A 53 9.67 7.17 -1.15
N ASN A 54 10.25 6.15 -0.53
CA ASN A 54 11.71 5.99 -0.52
C ASN A 54 12.25 5.72 -1.93
N GLU A 55 11.57 4.87 -2.70
CA GLU A 55 11.93 4.59 -4.09
C GLU A 55 11.79 5.83 -5.00
N LEU A 56 10.78 6.67 -4.78
CA LEU A 56 10.63 7.96 -5.47
C LEU A 56 11.79 8.92 -5.17
N VAL A 57 12.19 9.01 -3.91
CA VAL A 57 13.31 9.86 -3.48
C VAL A 57 14.61 9.38 -4.12
N GLU A 58 14.83 8.07 -4.19
CA GLU A 58 15.97 7.47 -4.90
C GLU A 58 15.97 7.85 -6.39
N LEU A 59 14.81 7.77 -7.06
CA LEU A 59 14.69 8.13 -8.48
C LEU A 59 15.09 9.59 -8.73
N VAL A 60 14.63 10.51 -7.87
CA VAL A 60 15.01 11.93 -7.96
C VAL A 60 16.49 12.13 -7.64
N ALA A 61 17.05 11.37 -6.70
CA ALA A 61 18.48 11.40 -6.41
C ALA A 61 19.31 10.96 -7.62
N GLU A 62 18.91 9.91 -8.34
CA GLU A 62 19.55 9.50 -9.59
C GLU A 62 19.52 10.61 -10.65
N MET A 63 18.37 11.26 -10.83
CA MET A 63 18.23 12.37 -11.77
C MET A 63 19.11 13.57 -11.38
N ARG A 64 19.27 13.84 -10.08
CA ARG A 64 20.20 14.86 -9.58
C ARG A 64 21.65 14.49 -9.84
N GLN A 65 22.03 13.24 -9.62
CA GLN A 65 23.38 12.79 -9.93
C GLN A 65 23.68 12.94 -11.42
N ARG A 66 22.72 12.62 -12.31
CA ARG A 66 22.86 12.83 -13.75
C ARG A 66 23.04 14.31 -14.09
N LYS A 67 22.29 15.20 -13.43
CA LYS A 67 22.45 16.66 -13.57
C LYS A 67 23.84 17.13 -13.16
N VAL A 68 24.32 16.71 -11.98
CA VAL A 68 25.63 17.11 -11.44
C VAL A 68 26.77 16.60 -12.32
N LYS A 69 26.64 15.39 -12.85
CA LYS A 69 27.60 14.80 -13.80
C LYS A 69 27.46 15.35 -15.23
N ASN A 70 26.55 16.30 -15.47
CA ASN A 70 26.22 16.86 -16.78
C ASN A 70 26.01 15.78 -17.86
N LEU A 71 25.33 14.68 -17.50
CA LEU A 71 25.10 13.57 -18.43
C LEU A 71 24.04 13.95 -19.47
N PRO A 72 24.17 13.51 -20.74
CA PRO A 72 23.17 13.76 -21.78
C PRO A 72 21.81 13.12 -21.47
N THR A 73 21.78 12.15 -20.56
CA THR A 73 20.56 11.50 -20.04
C THR A 73 19.83 12.33 -18.99
N TYR A 74 20.36 13.49 -18.60
CA TYR A 74 19.60 14.52 -17.89
C TYR A 74 18.70 15.26 -18.88
N SER A 75 17.66 14.59 -19.36
CA SER A 75 16.68 15.09 -20.32
C SER A 75 15.31 14.50 -20.02
N VAL A 76 14.25 15.05 -20.64
CA VAL A 76 12.89 14.51 -20.51
C VAL A 76 12.83 13.05 -20.98
N ALA A 77 13.51 12.73 -22.10
CA ALA A 77 13.61 11.37 -22.59
C ALA A 77 14.35 10.45 -21.61
N GLY A 78 15.43 10.93 -20.99
CA GLY A 78 16.19 10.16 -20.00
C GLY A 78 15.41 9.90 -18.71
N LEU A 79 14.56 10.84 -18.28
CA LEU A 79 13.63 10.64 -17.17
C LEU A 79 12.59 9.57 -17.51
N ASN A 80 11.96 9.67 -18.68
CA ASN A 80 10.97 8.68 -19.14
C ASN A 80 11.59 7.28 -19.24
N SER A 81 12.83 7.17 -19.74
CA SER A 81 13.56 5.90 -19.78
C SER A 81 13.80 5.34 -18.38
N LEU A 82 14.23 6.18 -17.42
CA LEU A 82 14.48 5.75 -16.05
C LEU A 82 13.21 5.25 -15.36
N ILE A 83 12.10 5.97 -15.55
CA ILE A 83 10.78 5.58 -15.04
C ILE A 83 10.31 4.29 -15.67
N ASN A 84 10.49 4.10 -16.98
CA ASN A 84 10.09 2.86 -17.65
C ASN A 84 10.88 1.65 -17.12
N THR A 85 12.16 1.82 -16.78
CA THR A 85 12.96 0.75 -16.15
C THR A 85 12.51 0.45 -14.72
N LYS A 86 12.07 1.46 -13.96
CA LYS A 86 11.57 1.34 -12.59
C LYS A 86 10.05 1.53 -12.52
N ARG A 87 9.31 1.00 -13.50
CA ARG A 87 7.89 1.35 -13.74
C ARG A 87 7.02 1.10 -12.51
N THR A 88 7.32 0.06 -11.75
CA THR A 88 6.58 -0.33 -10.56
C THR A 88 7.41 -0.14 -9.30
N VAL A 89 6.75 0.27 -8.23
CA VAL A 89 7.35 0.48 -6.89
C VAL A 89 6.50 -0.20 -5.82
N ALA A 90 7.07 -0.37 -4.62
CA ALA A 90 6.40 -1.04 -3.50
C ALA A 90 5.81 -2.40 -3.92
N ASN A 91 6.65 -3.27 -4.48
CA ASN A 91 6.30 -4.61 -4.94
C ASN A 91 5.16 -4.68 -5.98
N GLY A 92 5.06 -3.68 -6.87
CA GLY A 92 4.04 -3.69 -7.94
C GLY A 92 2.72 -3.01 -7.56
N ASN A 93 2.57 -2.54 -6.33
CA ASN A 93 1.32 -1.94 -5.87
C ASN A 93 1.11 -0.51 -6.39
N TYR A 94 2.18 0.15 -6.85
CA TYR A 94 2.16 1.48 -7.44
C TYR A 94 2.97 1.50 -8.73
N GLU A 95 2.54 2.31 -9.69
CA GLU A 95 3.25 2.63 -10.92
C GLU A 95 3.76 4.07 -10.91
N LEU A 96 4.96 4.26 -11.45
CA LEU A 96 5.57 5.57 -11.65
C LEU A 96 5.05 6.20 -12.95
N GLU A 97 4.71 7.47 -12.86
CA GLU A 97 4.41 8.32 -14.01
C GLU A 97 5.05 9.69 -13.81
N SER A 98 5.64 10.26 -14.85
CA SER A 98 6.16 11.63 -14.80
C SER A 98 5.39 12.56 -15.70
N ASN A 99 5.34 13.81 -15.28
CA ASN A 99 4.94 14.90 -16.14
C ASN A 99 5.94 16.06 -15.96
N THR A 100 6.08 16.87 -17.00
CA THR A 100 7.01 17.99 -17.06
C THR A 100 6.21 19.28 -17.16
N THR A 101 6.50 20.25 -16.31
CA THR A 101 5.99 21.61 -16.51
C THR A 101 6.75 22.24 -17.67
N ASP A 102 6.04 22.63 -18.73
CA ASP A 102 6.56 23.29 -19.94
C ASP A 102 7.61 22.48 -20.74
N GLY A 103 7.61 21.14 -20.62
CA GLY A 103 8.57 20.29 -21.35
C GLY A 103 10.02 20.39 -20.86
N LYS A 104 10.27 20.99 -19.68
CA LYS A 104 11.62 21.21 -19.14
C LYS A 104 12.00 20.16 -18.09
N ILE A 105 13.22 19.64 -18.17
CA ILE A 105 13.76 18.66 -17.22
C ILE A 105 14.16 19.25 -15.86
N ASN A 106 14.09 20.57 -15.69
CA ASN A 106 14.40 21.20 -14.40
C ASN A 106 13.15 21.33 -13.51
N THR A 107 11.96 21.16 -14.09
CA THR A 107 10.65 21.41 -13.47
C THR A 107 9.74 20.18 -13.58
N PHE A 108 10.34 18.98 -13.66
CA PHE A 108 9.57 17.74 -13.65
C PHE A 108 8.99 17.43 -12.28
N TYR A 109 7.99 16.57 -12.30
CA TYR A 109 7.48 15.88 -11.13
C TYR A 109 7.13 14.44 -11.52
N ILE A 110 7.26 13.55 -10.55
CA ILE A 110 6.91 12.15 -10.68
C ILE A 110 5.82 11.87 -9.67
N TYR A 111 4.79 11.13 -10.07
CA TYR A 111 3.71 10.73 -9.19
C TYR A 111 3.44 9.24 -9.26
N LEU A 112 2.76 8.75 -8.22
CA LEU A 112 2.36 7.36 -8.09
C LEU A 112 0.94 7.16 -8.56
N LYS A 113 0.72 6.16 -9.40
CA LYS A 113 -0.61 5.65 -9.71
C LYS A 113 -0.80 4.32 -8.98
N PRO A 114 -1.84 4.16 -8.14
CA PRO A 114 -2.16 2.86 -7.57
C PRO A 114 -2.42 1.82 -8.66
N ASN A 115 -1.80 0.65 -8.54
CA ASN A 115 -2.00 -0.50 -9.44
C ASN A 115 -2.78 -1.64 -8.75
N ARG A 116 -3.11 -1.47 -7.46
CA ARG A 116 -3.88 -2.43 -6.67
C ARG A 116 -5.27 -1.88 -6.37
N SER A 117 -6.30 -2.70 -6.60
CA SER A 117 -7.67 -2.37 -6.24
C SER A 117 -7.82 -2.04 -4.75
N GLY A 118 -8.55 -0.97 -4.45
CA GLY A 118 -8.77 -0.47 -3.09
C GLY A 118 -7.73 0.54 -2.60
N PHE A 119 -6.60 0.68 -3.31
CA PHE A 119 -5.66 1.77 -3.03
C PHE A 119 -6.12 3.01 -3.79
N THR A 120 -6.15 4.13 -3.07
CA THR A 120 -6.61 5.42 -3.59
C THR A 120 -5.55 6.47 -3.45
N LYS A 121 -4.79 6.49 -2.35
CA LYS A 121 -3.79 7.50 -2.03
C LYS A 121 -2.65 7.49 -3.04
N SER A 122 -2.02 8.64 -3.21
CA SER A 122 -0.92 8.83 -4.16
C SER A 122 0.10 9.80 -3.58
N LEU A 123 1.34 9.75 -4.07
CA LEU A 123 2.35 10.77 -3.82
C LEU A 123 2.76 11.40 -5.14
N TYR A 124 3.23 12.63 -5.08
CA TYR A 124 4.16 13.14 -6.06
C TYR A 124 5.41 13.70 -5.41
N ILE A 125 6.49 13.71 -6.17
CA ILE A 125 7.78 14.31 -5.81
C ILE A 125 8.20 15.30 -6.88
N THR A 126 8.75 16.43 -6.47
CA THR A 126 9.27 17.45 -7.38
C THR A 126 10.73 17.18 -7.75
N ALA A 127 11.25 17.82 -8.80
CA ALA A 127 12.69 17.84 -9.08
C ALA A 127 13.54 18.38 -7.89
N ALA A 128 12.93 19.23 -7.06
CA ALA A 128 13.50 19.73 -5.80
C ALA A 128 13.43 18.71 -4.65
N GLY A 129 12.91 17.49 -4.89
CA GLY A 129 12.92 16.38 -3.95
C GLY A 129 11.90 16.54 -2.83
N GLU A 130 10.98 17.48 -2.97
CA GLU A 130 9.88 17.69 -2.03
C GLU A 130 8.78 16.69 -2.34
N VAL A 131 8.31 15.99 -1.33
CA VAL A 131 7.26 14.96 -1.46
C VAL A 131 5.93 15.52 -0.96
N PHE A 132 4.86 15.18 -1.68
CA PHE A 132 3.51 15.58 -1.36
C PHE A 132 2.59 14.36 -1.39
N GLU A 133 1.73 14.24 -0.38
CA GLU A 133 0.65 13.25 -0.34
C GLU A 133 -0.62 13.83 -0.95
N CYS A 134 -1.27 13.04 -1.80
CA CYS A 134 -2.49 13.40 -2.52
C CYS A 134 -3.63 12.43 -2.20
N PRO A 135 -4.89 12.90 -2.25
CA PRO A 135 -6.05 12.04 -2.02
C PRO A 135 -6.21 10.95 -3.09
N ASN A 136 -5.79 11.21 -4.33
CA ASN A 136 -5.79 10.23 -5.41
C ASN A 136 -4.75 10.54 -6.51
N SER A 137 -4.58 9.62 -7.46
CA SER A 137 -3.64 9.76 -8.57
C SER A 137 -3.97 10.92 -9.52
N ALA A 138 -5.24 11.29 -9.67
CA ALA A 138 -5.64 12.45 -10.49
C ALA A 138 -5.28 13.79 -9.82
N ALA A 139 -5.41 13.87 -8.50
CA ALA A 139 -4.90 14.98 -7.69
C ALA A 139 -3.38 15.08 -7.81
N ALA A 140 -2.67 13.95 -7.79
CA ALA A 140 -1.22 13.93 -7.95
C ALA A 140 -0.75 14.32 -9.36
N SER A 141 -1.45 13.89 -10.41
CA SER A 141 -1.11 14.25 -11.79
C SER A 141 -1.27 15.75 -12.07
N THR A 142 -2.19 16.42 -11.35
CA THR A 142 -2.45 17.87 -11.47
C THR A 142 -1.86 18.70 -10.34
N LYS A 143 -1.22 18.07 -9.35
CA LYS A 143 -0.71 18.69 -8.11
C LYS A 143 -1.79 19.46 -7.31
N SER A 144 -3.06 19.07 -7.43
CA SER A 144 -4.18 19.75 -6.80
C SER A 144 -4.59 19.08 -5.49
N GLY A 145 -4.82 19.85 -4.43
CA GLY A 145 -5.31 19.32 -3.15
C GLY A 145 -4.34 18.38 -2.42
N CYS A 146 -3.04 18.48 -2.70
CA CYS A 146 -2.01 17.66 -2.06
C CYS A 146 -1.33 18.40 -0.91
N THR A 147 -0.91 17.64 0.11
CA THR A 147 -0.25 18.16 1.31
C THR A 147 1.22 17.77 1.31
N LYS A 148 2.12 18.72 1.58
CA LYS A 148 3.55 18.43 1.68
C LYS A 148 3.81 17.51 2.87
N ILE A 149 4.61 16.47 2.64
CA ILE A 149 5.05 15.53 3.68
C ILE A 149 6.57 15.63 3.83
N ASN A 150 7.03 15.74 5.08
CA ASN A 150 8.46 15.73 5.42
C ASN A 150 9.03 14.30 5.36
#